data_AF-A0A5A5RM99-F1
#
_entry.id   AF-A0A5A5RM99-F1
#
_cell.length_a   1.000
_cell.length_b   1.000
_cell.length_c   1.000
_cell.angle_alpha   90.00
_cell.angle_beta   90.00
_cell.angle_gamma   90.00
#
_symmetry.space_group_name_H-M   'P 1'
#
loop_
_entity.id
_entity.type
_entity.pdbx_description
1 polymer ?
#
loop_
_entity_poly.entity_id
_entity_poly.type
_entity_poly.pdbx_seq_one_letter_code
_entity_poly.pdbx_strand_id
1 'polypeptide(L)' 'MMNGEDSPSLSSYPAQILDKEYTRARREAARQTGLVLSIFPEFCPYTIAQVISSRAKLIS' A
#
# COMPACT_ATOMS: atom_id res chain seq x y z
N MET A 1 -23.65 -6.43 -21.86
CA MET A 1 -22.47 -6.65 -20.99
C MET A 1 -21.96 -5.29 -20.54
N MET A 2 -21.59 -5.14 -19.27
CA MET A 2 -21.23 -3.86 -18.64
C MET A 2 -19.71 -3.66 -18.73
N ASN A 3 -19.27 -2.61 -19.44
CA ASN A 3 -17.87 -2.23 -19.57
C ASN A 3 -17.39 -1.64 -18.23
N GLY A 4 -16.31 -2.21 -17.69
CA GLY A 4 -15.69 -1.78 -16.44
C GLY A 4 -14.76 -0.58 -16.64
N GLU A 5 -15.27 0.49 -17.23
CA GLU A 5 -14.50 1.71 -17.49
C GLU A 5 -15.19 2.88 -16.78
N ASP A 6 -14.42 3.54 -15.92
CA ASP A 6 -14.69 4.86 -15.34
C ASP A 6 -15.74 4.98 -14.24
N SER A 7 -15.51 4.27 -13.12
CA SER A 7 -15.89 4.82 -11.81
C SER A 7 -14.77 5.74 -11.30
N PRO A 8 -14.92 7.08 -11.28
CA PRO A 8 -13.93 8.00 -10.68
C PRO A 8 -13.64 7.67 -9.20
N SER A 9 -14.52 6.90 -8.56
CA SER A 9 -14.40 6.31 -7.23
C SER A 9 -13.21 5.34 -7.09
N LEU A 10 -12.78 4.67 -8.17
CA LEU A 10 -11.68 3.68 -8.10
C LEU A 10 -10.29 4.33 -8.03
N SER A 11 -10.13 5.57 -8.48
CA SER A 11 -8.85 6.29 -8.38
C SER A 11 -8.58 6.83 -6.97
N SER A 12 -9.63 7.17 -6.21
CA SER A 12 -9.48 7.66 -4.83
C SER A 12 -9.53 6.53 -3.78
N TYR A 13 -10.11 5.38 -4.13
CA TYR A 13 -10.22 4.23 -3.22
C TYR A 13 -8.87 3.76 -2.65
N PRO A 14 -7.77 3.63 -3.43
CA PRO A 14 -6.47 3.23 -2.91
C PRO A 14 -5.93 4.19 -1.84
N ALA A 15 -6.15 5.49 -2.00
CA ALA A 15 -5.75 6.48 -1.00
C ALA A 15 -6.56 6.35 0.29
N GLN A 16 -7.86 6.05 0.18
CA GLN A 16 -8.75 5.88 1.34
C GLN A 16 -8.45 4.61 2.15
N ILE A 17 -7.96 3.56 1.50
CA ILE A 17 -7.65 2.29 2.18
C ILE A 17 -6.19 2.15 2.59
N LEU A 18 -5.31 3.06 2.16
CA LEU A 18 -3.86 2.92 2.33
C LEU A 18 -3.45 2.69 3.79
N ASP A 19 -3.95 3.50 4.72
CA ASP A 19 -3.60 3.36 6.15
C ASP A 19 -4.06 2.02 6.74
N LYS A 20 -5.26 1.58 6.34
CA LYS A 20 -5.83 0.30 6.78
C LYS A 20 -5.01 -0.87 6.27
N GLU A 21 -4.67 -0.86 4.99
CA GLU A 21 -3.86 -1.93 4.39
C GLU A 21 -2.42 -1.87 4.86
N TYR A 22 -1.86 -0.69 5.11
CA TYR A 22 -0.54 -0.54 5.70
C TYR A 22 -0.47 -1.16 7.11
N THR A 23 -1.48 -0.93 7.95
CA THR A 23 -1.58 -1.55 9.28
C THR A 23 -1.61 -3.08 9.21
N ARG A 24 -2.24 -3.64 8.17
CA ARG A 24 -2.25 -5.10 7.92
C ARG A 24 -0.88 -5.58 7.45
N ALA A 25 -0.30 -4.91 6.46
CA ALA A 25 1.04 -5.21 5.94
C ALA A 25 2.10 -5.16 7.04
N ARG A 26 2.02 -4.19 7.95
CA ARG A 26 2.90 -4.05 9.12
C ARG A 26 2.87 -5.28 10.03
N ARG A 27 1.67 -5.78 10.34
CA ARG A 27 1.49 -6.97 11.19
C ARG A 27 1.98 -8.23 10.49
N GLU A 28 1.71 -8.34 9.20
CA GLU A 28 2.16 -9.48 8.42
C GLU A 28 3.68 -9.51 8.27
N ALA A 29 4.33 -8.36 8.04
CA ALA A 29 5.78 -8.24 8.02
C ALA A 29 6.41 -8.63 9.35
N ALA A 30 5.85 -8.17 10.48
CA ALA A 30 6.29 -8.57 11.82
C ALA A 30 6.18 -10.11 12.01
N ARG A 31 5.06 -10.69 11.60
CA ARG A 31 4.81 -12.15 11.67
C ARG A 31 5.81 -12.95 10.82
N GLN A 32 6.09 -12.48 9.60
CA GLN A 32 6.97 -13.18 8.66
C GLN A 32 8.46 -13.06 9.03
N THR A 33 8.86 -11.91 9.57
CA THR A 33 10.26 -11.63 9.91
C THR A 33 10.62 -12.02 11.34
N GLY A 34 9.63 -12.25 12.21
CA GLY A 34 9.82 -12.46 13.64
C GLY A 34 10.24 -11.20 14.40
N LEU A 35 10.23 -10.03 13.76
CA LEU A 35 10.52 -8.76 14.40
C LEU A 35 9.31 -8.23 15.17
N VAL A 36 9.56 -7.46 16.22
CA VAL A 36 8.49 -6.79 16.98
C VAL A 36 7.85 -5.68 16.14
N LEU A 37 6.54 -5.48 16.32
CA LEU A 37 5.75 -4.54 15.52
C LEU A 37 6.26 -3.09 15.61
N SER A 38 6.88 -2.71 16.74
CA SER A 38 7.41 -1.36 16.98
C SER A 38 8.64 -1.02 16.14
N ILE A 39 9.29 -1.99 15.50
CA ILE A 39 10.38 -1.73 14.54
C ILE A 39 9.83 -1.15 13.24
N PHE A 40 8.57 -1.45 12.91
CA PHE A 40 7.94 -0.92 11.71
C PHE A 40 7.25 0.42 12.02
N PRO A 41 7.29 1.39 11.09
CA PRO A 41 6.63 2.69 11.28
C PRO A 41 5.14 2.54 11.61
N GLU A 42 4.64 3.37 12.53
CA GLU A 42 3.23 3.32 12.91
C GLU A 42 2.32 3.80 11.77
N PHE A 43 2.76 4.80 11.01
CA PHE A 43 2.05 5.37 9.87
C PHE A 43 2.75 5.03 8.56
N CYS A 44 2.00 4.95 7.46
CA CYS A 44 2.58 4.67 6.16
C CYS A 44 3.53 5.81 5.77
N PRO A 45 4.84 5.54 5.53
CA PRO A 45 5.79 6.58 5.14
C PRO A 45 5.68 6.91 3.64
N TYR A 46 4.84 6.21 2.89
CA TYR A 46 4.70 6.35 1.45
C TYR A 46 3.35 6.97 1.09
N THR A 47 3.38 7.85 0.10
CA THR A 47 2.16 8.34 -0.55
C THR A 47 1.58 7.26 -1.47
N ILE A 48 0.28 7.34 -1.76
CA ILE A 48 -0.35 6.40 -2.68
C ILE A 48 0.29 6.40 -4.08
N ALA A 49 0.78 7.57 -4.52
CA ALA A 49 1.53 7.70 -5.76
C ALA A 49 2.82 6.87 -5.73
N GLN A 50 3.56 6.86 -4.61
CA GLN A 50 4.76 6.04 -4.46
C GLN A 50 4.45 4.53 -4.39
N VAL A 51 3.32 4.15 -3.78
CA VAL A 51 2.90 2.74 -3.66
C VAL A 51 2.45 2.17 -5.01
N ILE A 52 1.73 2.96 -5.82
CA ILE A 52 1.24 2.54 -7.14
C ILE A 52 2.29 2.77 -8.24
N SER A 53 3.30 3.61 -7.99
CA SER A 53 4.40 3.83 -8.94
C SER A 53 5.32 2.61 -8.99
N SER A 54 4.91 1.62 -9.78
CA SER A 54 5.70 0.44 -10.15
C SER A 54 6.81 0.77 -11.16
N ARG A 55 7.59 1.82 -10.90
CA ARG A 55 8.94 1.92 -11.46
C ARG A 55 9.93 1.61 -10.34
N ALA A 56 10.20 0.32 -10.16
CA ALA A 56 11.56 -0.06 -9.80
C ALA A 56 12.47 0.67 -10.79
N LYS A 57 13.25 1.65 -10.31
CA LYS A 57 14.46 2.02 -11.03
C LYS A 57 15.35 0.78 -10.98
N LEU A 58 15.13 -0.13 -11.94
CA LEU A 58 16.14 -1.07 -12.37
C LEU A 58 17.28 -0.20 -12.88
N ILE A 59 18.22 0.07 -11.99
CA ILE A 59 19.58 0.37 -12.38
C ILE A 59 20.18 -1.02 -12.61
N SER A 60 20.16 -1.46 -13.86
CA SER A 60 21.03 -2.51 -14.38
C SER A 60 21.41 -2.15 -15.80
#